data_AF-A0A426QWR7-F1
#
_entry.id   AF-A0A426QWR7-F1
#
_cell.length_a   1.000
_cell.length_b   1.000
_cell.length_c   1.000
_cell.angle_alpha   90.00
_cell.angle_beta   90.00
_cell.angle_gamma   90.00
#
_symmetry.space_group_name_H-M   'P 1'
#
loop_
_entity.id
_entity.type
_entity.pdbx_description
1 polymer ?
#
loop_
_entity_poly.entity_id
_entity_poly.type
_entity_poly.pdbx_seq_one_letter_code
_entity_poly.pdbx_strand_id
1 'polypeptide(L)'
;MTTVERHTAQHRLQQAAARRRIDTLELNREIYWASRNHHLTHRQISAVVADVSTTSIQRILTRFAADPTLLNETPAEVIDKRAAGLIDDAAMMDTLLGWKYEFGGVEYVDGVATDAYTARDWDDIEQAYYCDRITDDEFARLVERHRSDLEKAASA
;
A
#
# COMPACT_ATOMS: atom_id res chain seq x y z
N MET A 1 28.81 19.11 0.20
CA MET A 1 28.07 17.86 0.04
C MET A 1 28.12 17.47 -1.41
N THR A 2 28.73 16.32 -1.72
CA THR A 2 28.85 15.81 -3.10
C THR A 2 27.53 15.23 -3.59
N THR A 3 27.37 15.06 -4.91
CA THR A 3 26.19 14.42 -5.52
C THR A 3 25.97 13.00 -4.96
N VAL A 4 27.05 12.26 -4.71
CA VAL A 4 27.01 10.91 -4.14
C VAL A 4 26.49 10.94 -2.71
N GLU A 5 26.99 11.86 -1.86
CA GLU A 5 26.52 12.00 -0.47
C GLU A 5 25.03 12.34 -0.40
N ARG A 6 24.56 13.22 -1.29
CA ARG A 6 23.13 13.57 -1.39
C ARG A 6 22.28 12.36 -1.76
N HIS A 7 22.69 11.60 -2.77
CA HIS A 7 21.96 10.41 -3.22
C HIS A 7 21.89 9.34 -2.12
N THR A 8 23.01 9.09 -1.42
CA THR A 8 23.04 8.17 -0.27
C THR A 8 22.12 8.62 0.86
N ALA A 9 22.10 9.93 1.19
CA ALA A 9 21.22 10.46 2.22
C ALA A 9 19.74 10.32 1.85
N GLN A 10 19.39 10.60 0.59
CA GLN A 10 18.03 10.44 0.08
C GLN A 10 17.57 8.98 0.14
N HIS A 11 18.39 8.04 -0.32
CA HIS A 11 18.09 6.61 -0.25
C HIS A 11 17.85 6.14 1.19
N ARG A 12 18.72 6.55 2.13
CA ARG A 12 18.54 6.22 3.56
C ARG A 12 17.23 6.78 4.12
N LEU A 13 16.86 8.00 3.74
CA LEU A 13 15.61 8.62 4.18
C LEU A 13 14.39 7.90 3.58
N GLN A 14 14.44 7.53 2.29
CA GLN A 14 13.39 6.77 1.63
C GLN A 14 13.18 5.41 2.31
N GLN A 15 14.25 4.69 2.61
CA GLN A 15 14.19 3.41 3.33
C GLN A 15 13.58 3.57 4.72
N ALA A 16 14.01 4.56 5.50
CA ALA A 16 13.45 4.82 6.82
C ALA A 16 11.96 5.22 6.77
N ALA A 17 11.58 6.03 5.77
CA ALA A 17 10.19 6.41 5.56
C ALA A 17 9.30 5.22 5.17
N ALA A 18 9.79 4.35 4.28
CA ALA A 18 9.10 3.11 3.90
C ALA A 18 8.92 2.18 5.11
N ARG A 19 9.98 1.99 5.90
CA ARG A 19 9.92 1.20 7.12
C ARG A 19 8.87 1.72 8.09
N ARG A 20 8.84 3.04 8.32
CA ARG A 20 7.82 3.68 9.17
C ARG A 20 6.39 3.45 8.65
N ARG A 21 6.16 3.50 7.34
CA ARG A 21 4.83 3.26 6.76
C ARG A 21 4.37 1.83 7.03
N ILE A 22 5.23 0.83 6.77
CA ILE A 22 4.94 -0.58 7.05
C ILE A 22 4.70 -0.82 8.54
N ASP A 23 5.61 -0.38 9.41
CA ASP A 23 5.46 -0.60 10.86
C ASP A 23 4.16 0.05 11.39
N THR A 24 3.79 1.23 10.88
CA THR A 24 2.53 1.91 11.27
C THR A 24 1.30 1.13 10.80
N LEU A 25 1.33 0.62 9.57
CA LEU A 25 0.25 -0.16 8.99
C LEU A 25 0.07 -1.48 9.75
N GLU A 26 1.15 -2.22 9.96
CA GLU A 26 1.14 -3.49 10.70
C GLU A 26 0.63 -3.29 12.13
N LEU A 27 1.10 -2.25 12.84
CA LEU A 27 0.59 -1.91 14.16
C LEU A 27 -0.93 -1.63 14.14
N ASN A 28 -1.44 -0.93 13.13
CA ASN A 28 -2.86 -0.66 13.02
C ASN A 28 -3.68 -1.95 12.80
N ARG A 29 -3.17 -2.88 11.97
CA ARG A 29 -3.78 -4.20 11.75
C ARG A 29 -3.78 -5.02 13.04
N GLU A 30 -2.67 -5.02 13.78
CA GLU A 30 -2.56 -5.70 15.08
C GLU A 30 -3.50 -5.11 16.14
N ILE A 31 -3.66 -3.78 16.18
CA ILE A 31 -4.64 -3.11 17.04
C ILE A 31 -6.06 -3.60 16.73
N TYR A 32 -6.41 -3.69 15.45
CA TYR A 32 -7.71 -4.20 15.02
C TYR A 32 -7.89 -5.67 15.42
N TRP A 33 -6.91 -6.51 15.12
CA TRP A 33 -6.94 -7.93 15.44
C TRP A 33 -7.07 -8.18 16.95
N ALA A 34 -6.27 -7.50 17.78
CA ALA A 34 -6.33 -7.59 19.23
C ALA A 34 -7.69 -7.17 19.81
N SER A 35 -8.30 -6.12 19.26
CA SER A 35 -9.63 -5.68 19.70
C SER A 35 -10.74 -6.65 19.26
N ARG A 36 -10.71 -7.12 18.01
CA ARG A 36 -11.80 -7.91 17.42
C ARG A 36 -11.75 -9.39 17.79
N ASN A 37 -10.56 -10.00 17.81
CA ASN A 37 -10.40 -11.44 18.04
C ASN A 37 -10.09 -11.79 19.51
N HIS A 38 -9.52 -10.84 20.25
CA HIS A 38 -9.13 -11.06 21.65
C HIS A 38 -9.84 -10.14 22.65
N HIS A 39 -10.76 -9.29 22.17
CA HIS A 39 -11.61 -8.42 22.99
C HIS A 39 -10.83 -7.49 23.95
N LEU A 40 -9.60 -7.12 23.57
CA LEU A 40 -8.85 -6.13 24.35
C LEU A 40 -9.55 -4.76 24.27
N THR A 41 -9.70 -4.12 25.43
CA THR A 41 -10.28 -2.77 25.53
C THR A 41 -9.31 -1.72 24.99
N HIS A 42 -9.83 -0.55 24.59
CA HIS A 42 -8.99 0.56 24.11
C HIS A 42 -7.92 0.96 25.15
N ARG A 43 -8.22 0.87 26.45
CA ARG A 43 -7.27 1.18 27.53
C ARG A 43 -6.15 0.14 27.61
N GLN A 44 -6.47 -1.15 27.47
CA GLN A 44 -5.46 -2.21 27.46
C GLN A 44 -4.54 -2.10 26.24
N ILE A 45 -5.11 -1.85 25.06
CA ILE A 45 -4.33 -1.64 23.83
C ILE A 45 -3.43 -0.40 23.97
N SER A 46 -3.97 0.72 24.46
CA SER A 46 -3.19 1.96 24.65
C SER A 46 -2.03 1.78 25.62
N ALA A 47 -2.21 0.98 26.68
CA ALA A 47 -1.15 0.67 27.63
C ALA A 47 0.01 -0.16 27.02
N VAL A 48 -0.28 -1.01 26.03
CA VAL A 48 0.74 -1.82 25.33
C VAL A 48 1.47 -1.00 24.27
N VAL A 49 0.72 -0.22 23.47
CA VAL A 49 1.29 0.53 22.35
C VAL A 49 2.00 1.82 22.80
N ALA A 50 1.71 2.29 24.03
CA ALA A 50 2.29 3.44 24.73
C ALA A 50 2.12 4.82 24.05
N ASP A 51 2.41 4.93 22.75
CA ASP A 51 2.39 6.17 21.97
C ASP A 51 1.07 6.42 21.23
N VAL A 52 0.08 5.53 21.38
CA VAL A 52 -1.23 5.64 20.73
C VAL A 52 -2.32 5.82 21.77
N SER A 53 -3.01 6.96 21.71
CA SER A 53 -4.11 7.30 22.61
C SER A 53 -5.37 6.46 22.35
N THR A 54 -6.24 6.36 23.35
CA THR A 54 -7.54 5.67 23.25
C THR A 54 -8.42 6.22 22.12
N THR A 55 -8.41 7.53 21.88
CA THR A 55 -9.11 8.16 20.75
C THR A 55 -8.54 7.74 19.41
N SER A 56 -7.21 7.62 19.31
CA SER A 56 -6.55 7.16 18.08
C SER A 56 -6.88 5.69 17.80
N ILE A 57 -6.89 4.84 18.84
CA ILE A 57 -7.34 3.44 18.75
C ILE A 57 -8.78 3.38 18.24
N GLN A 58 -9.70 4.16 18.80
CA GLN A 58 -11.08 4.19 18.33
C GLN A 58 -11.16 4.56 16.85
N ARG A 59 -10.42 5.58 16.39
CA ARG A 59 -10.38 5.98 14.98
C ARG A 59 -9.86 4.86 14.07
N ILE A 60 -8.80 4.17 14.48
CA ILE A 60 -8.26 3.01 13.77
C ILE A 60 -9.35 1.93 13.66
N LEU A 61 -9.96 1.53 14.78
CA LEU A 61 -10.98 0.48 14.80
C LEU A 61 -12.21 0.83 13.96
N THR A 62 -12.66 2.09 14.00
CA THR A 62 -13.76 2.57 13.16
C THR A 62 -13.39 2.51 11.68
N ARG A 63 -12.17 2.93 11.31
CA ARG A 63 -11.70 2.90 9.92
C ARG A 63 -11.70 1.47 9.35
N PHE A 64 -11.08 0.52 10.07
CA PHE A 64 -11.04 -0.88 9.63
C PHE A 64 -12.40 -1.60 9.69
N ALA A 65 -13.31 -1.14 10.55
CA ALA A 65 -14.68 -1.66 10.55
C ALA A 65 -15.51 -1.14 9.36
N ALA A 66 -15.26 0.09 8.92
CA ALA A 66 -15.90 0.68 7.74
C ALA A 66 -15.33 0.09 6.44
N ASP A 67 -14.03 -0.20 6.42
CA ASP A 67 -13.34 -0.80 5.29
C ASP A 67 -12.45 -1.98 5.73
N PRO A 68 -12.97 -3.21 5.70
CA PRO A 68 -12.19 -4.40 6.01
C PRO A 68 -11.07 -4.71 5.01
N THR A 69 -11.10 -4.14 3.80
CA THR A 69 -10.07 -4.42 2.78
C THR A 69 -8.70 -3.89 3.18
N LEU A 70 -8.64 -2.94 4.11
CA LEU A 70 -7.40 -2.44 4.73
C LEU A 70 -6.59 -3.52 5.46
N LEU A 71 -7.19 -4.69 5.75
CA LEU A 71 -6.47 -5.85 6.28
C LEU A 71 -5.68 -6.61 5.22
N ASN A 72 -6.04 -6.45 3.95
CA ASN A 72 -5.36 -7.10 2.84
C ASN A 72 -4.12 -6.31 2.45
N GLU A 73 -3.05 -7.03 2.15
CA GLU A 73 -1.86 -6.42 1.57
C GLU A 73 -2.18 -5.79 0.21
N THR A 74 -1.55 -4.65 -0.10
CA THR A 74 -1.69 -3.99 -1.41
C THR A 74 -0.35 -3.98 -2.16
N PRO A 75 -0.35 -3.75 -3.49
CA PRO A 75 0.89 -3.61 -4.25
C PRO A 75 1.80 -2.49 -3.71
N ALA A 76 1.24 -1.36 -3.28
CA ALA A 76 2.03 -0.29 -2.66
C ALA A 76 2.75 -0.76 -1.37
N GLU A 77 2.14 -1.64 -0.58
CA GLU A 77 2.76 -2.22 0.61
C GLU A 77 3.90 -3.16 0.25
N VAL A 78 3.75 -3.99 -0.78
CA VAL A 78 4.82 -4.86 -1.27
C VAL A 78 6.03 -4.04 -1.72
N ILE A 79 5.81 -2.94 -2.44
CA ILE A 79 6.86 -2.01 -2.87
C ILE A 79 7.52 -1.32 -1.67
N ASP A 80 6.72 -0.89 -0.68
CA ASP A 80 7.25 -0.29 0.55
C ASP A 80 8.06 -1.30 1.39
N LYS A 81 7.69 -2.59 1.40
CA LYS A 81 8.49 -3.64 2.03
C LYS A 81 9.85 -3.78 1.37
N ARG A 82 9.94 -3.72 0.03
CA ARG A 82 11.22 -3.72 -0.70
C ARG A 82 12.03 -2.47 -0.38
N ALA A 83 11.40 -1.30 -0.43
CA ALA A 83 12.06 -0.04 -0.08
C ALA A 83 12.55 -0.01 1.38
N ALA A 84 11.85 -0.67 2.30
CA ALA A 84 12.25 -0.82 3.70
C ALA A 84 13.38 -1.86 3.91
N GLY A 85 13.71 -2.66 2.89
CA GLY A 85 14.67 -3.77 2.97
C GLY A 85 14.13 -4.99 3.71
N LEU A 86 12.80 -5.16 3.77
CA LEU A 86 12.14 -6.32 4.38
C LEU A 86 12.03 -7.51 3.41
N ILE A 87 11.95 -7.21 2.11
CA ILE A 87 12.02 -8.17 1.01
C ILE A 87 13.01 -7.65 -0.03
N ASP A 88 13.55 -8.54 -0.86
CA ASP A 88 14.41 -8.16 -1.98
C ASP A 88 13.59 -7.91 -3.26
N ASP A 89 14.27 -7.43 -4.30
CA ASP A 89 13.65 -7.11 -5.59
C ASP A 89 13.01 -8.34 -6.25
N ALA A 90 13.58 -9.53 -6.06
CA ALA A 90 13.07 -10.77 -6.64
C ALA A 90 11.75 -11.18 -5.98
N ALA A 91 11.69 -11.15 -4.64
CA ALA A 91 10.48 -11.46 -3.88
C ALA A 91 9.36 -10.43 -4.13
N MET A 92 9.72 -9.15 -4.24
CA MET A 92 8.78 -8.10 -4.64
C MET A 92 8.19 -8.41 -6.02
N MET A 93 9.03 -8.63 -7.03
CA MET A 93 8.57 -8.85 -8.40
C MET A 93 7.80 -10.16 -8.56
N ASP A 94 8.17 -11.24 -7.87
CA ASP A 94 7.40 -12.49 -7.89
C ASP A 94 5.98 -12.27 -7.39
N THR A 95 5.84 -11.54 -6.27
CA THR A 95 4.54 -11.18 -5.69
C THR A 95 3.71 -10.31 -6.64
N LEU A 96 4.31 -9.25 -7.19
CA LEU A 96 3.61 -8.30 -8.06
C LEU A 96 3.24 -8.89 -9.42
N LEU A 97 4.03 -9.81 -9.99
CA LEU A 97 3.72 -10.52 -11.24
C LEU A 97 2.66 -11.62 -11.07
N GLY A 98 2.48 -12.10 -9.83
CA GLY A 98 1.44 -13.04 -9.45
C GLY A 98 0.12 -12.37 -9.05
N TRP A 99 0.10 -11.04 -8.91
CA TRP A 99 -1.05 -10.29 -8.41
C TRP A 99 -2.21 -10.30 -9.40
N LYS A 100 -3.44 -10.37 -8.88
CA LYS A 100 -4.66 -10.23 -9.68
C LYS A 100 -5.15 -8.79 -9.56
N TYR A 101 -4.70 -7.94 -10.47
CA TYR A 101 -5.02 -6.51 -10.41
C TYR A 101 -6.48 -6.23 -10.75
N GLU A 102 -7.06 -5.30 -9.98
CA GLU A 102 -8.20 -4.51 -10.39
C GLU A 102 -7.70 -3.19 -10.99
N PHE A 103 -8.44 -2.66 -11.97
CA PHE A 103 -8.08 -1.44 -12.69
C PHE A 103 -9.09 -0.35 -12.37
N GLY A 104 -8.59 0.85 -12.09
CA GLY A 104 -9.42 2.00 -11.77
C GLY A 104 -10.20 2.49 -12.99
N GLY A 105 -11.27 3.23 -12.72
CA GLY A 105 -12.18 3.71 -13.76
C GLY A 105 -13.07 4.84 -13.29
N VAL A 106 -13.71 5.49 -14.26
CA VAL A 106 -14.70 6.55 -14.00
C VAL A 106 -15.99 5.91 -13.51
N GLU A 107 -16.60 6.49 -12.47
CA GLU A 107 -17.89 6.01 -11.96
C GLU A 107 -19.05 6.49 -12.82
N TYR A 108 -20.06 5.65 -12.98
CA TYR A 108 -21.29 5.96 -13.71
C TYR A 108 -22.48 5.98 -12.75
N VAL A 109 -23.27 7.06 -12.80
CA VAL A 109 -24.55 7.18 -12.08
C VAL A 109 -25.64 7.39 -13.12
N ASP A 110 -26.66 6.52 -13.11
CA ASP A 110 -27.76 6.53 -14.09
C ASP A 110 -27.28 6.56 -15.57
N GLY A 111 -26.15 5.89 -15.85
CA GLY A 111 -25.57 5.81 -17.20
C GLY A 111 -24.78 7.05 -17.62
N VAL A 112 -24.64 8.05 -16.74
CA VAL A 112 -23.82 9.25 -16.98
C VAL A 112 -22.50 9.08 -16.25
N ALA A 113 -21.39 9.22 -16.98
CA ALA A 113 -20.05 9.29 -16.39
C ALA A 113 -19.99 10.49 -15.43
N THR A 114 -19.58 10.22 -14.21
CA THR A 114 -19.27 11.25 -13.21
C THR A 114 -17.86 11.81 -13.45
N ASP A 115 -17.48 12.85 -12.71
CA ASP A 115 -16.10 13.32 -12.66
C ASP A 115 -15.24 12.54 -11.63
N ALA A 116 -15.82 11.53 -10.97
CA ALA A 116 -15.14 10.72 -9.97
C ALA A 116 -14.39 9.55 -10.63
N TYR A 117 -13.09 9.45 -10.33
CA TYR A 117 -12.25 8.31 -10.65
C TYR A 117 -12.02 7.47 -9.40
N THR A 118 -12.27 6.18 -9.50
CA THR A 118 -12.05 5.23 -8.40
C THR A 118 -10.80 4.41 -8.69
N ALA A 119 -9.73 4.73 -7.96
CA ALA A 119 -8.46 4.01 -8.04
C ALA A 119 -8.58 2.57 -7.52
N ARG A 120 -7.72 1.69 -8.03
CA ARG A 120 -7.60 0.26 -7.72
C ARG A 120 -6.13 -0.15 -7.63
N ASP A 121 -5.88 -1.41 -7.32
CA ASP A 121 -4.56 -1.98 -7.08
C ASP A 121 -3.54 -1.71 -8.21
N TRP A 122 -3.95 -1.60 -9.48
CA TRP A 122 -3.01 -1.25 -10.55
C TRP A 122 -2.48 0.19 -10.43
N ASP A 123 -3.29 1.12 -9.90
CA ASP A 123 -2.88 2.51 -9.71
C ASP A 123 -1.74 2.63 -8.69
N ASP A 124 -1.60 1.68 -7.76
CA ASP A 124 -0.43 1.60 -6.86
C ASP A 124 0.88 1.36 -7.65
N ILE A 125 0.82 0.55 -8.72
CA ILE A 125 1.97 0.26 -9.60
C ILE A 125 2.34 1.50 -10.40
N GLU A 126 1.36 2.15 -11.04
CA GLU A 126 1.58 3.37 -11.81
C GLU A 126 2.13 4.50 -10.93
N GLN A 127 1.53 4.69 -9.76
CA GLN A 127 1.99 5.68 -8.80
C GLN A 127 3.41 5.39 -8.30
N ALA A 128 3.77 4.12 -8.12
CA ALA A 128 5.13 3.73 -7.76
C ALA A 128 6.13 4.01 -8.89
N TYR A 129 5.76 3.74 -10.14
CA TYR A 129 6.58 4.06 -11.31
C TYR A 129 6.82 5.57 -11.45
N TYR A 130 5.75 6.39 -11.39
CA TYR A 130 5.87 7.85 -11.47
C TYR A 130 6.65 8.49 -10.31
N CYS A 131 6.85 7.76 -9.21
CA CYS A 131 7.64 8.19 -8.06
C CYS A 131 9.02 7.53 -7.98
N ASP A 132 9.49 6.89 -9.06
CA ASP A 132 10.78 6.18 -9.13
C ASP A 132 10.95 5.10 -8.03
N ARG A 133 9.85 4.50 -7.57
CA ARG A 133 9.87 3.42 -6.55
C ARG A 133 9.98 2.02 -7.17
N ILE A 134 9.68 1.90 -8.46
CA ILE A 134 10.00 0.74 -9.30
C ILE A 134 10.69 1.26 -10.57
N THR A 135 11.57 0.44 -11.13
CA THR A 135 12.37 0.77 -12.31
C THR A 135 11.58 0.55 -13.60
N ASP A 136 12.04 1.14 -14.70
CA ASP A 136 11.48 0.95 -16.04
C ASP A 136 11.40 -0.54 -16.43
N ASP A 137 12.44 -1.33 -16.11
CA ASP A 137 12.48 -2.76 -16.41
C ASP A 137 11.46 -3.55 -15.59
N GLU A 138 11.29 -3.21 -14.31
CA GLU A 138 10.27 -3.82 -13.43
C GLU A 138 8.86 -3.48 -13.94
N PHE A 139 8.61 -2.21 -14.27
CA PHE A 139 7.33 -1.76 -14.79
C PHE A 139 7.01 -2.40 -16.16
N ALA A 140 7.97 -2.46 -17.08
CA ALA A 140 7.81 -3.10 -18.38
C ALA A 140 7.44 -4.59 -18.25
N ARG A 141 8.05 -5.31 -17.29
CA ARG A 141 7.70 -6.71 -16.99
C ARG A 141 6.28 -6.86 -16.45
N LEU A 142 5.83 -5.95 -15.59
CA LEU A 142 4.46 -5.95 -15.06
C LEU A 142 3.45 -5.68 -16.19
N VAL A 143 3.70 -4.68 -17.04
CA VAL A 143 2.87 -4.38 -18.20
C VAL A 143 2.81 -5.56 -19.17
N GLU A 144 3.94 -6.18 -19.49
CA GLU A 144 4.00 -7.37 -20.35
C GLU A 144 3.14 -8.50 -19.77
N ARG A 145 3.30 -8.78 -18.47
CA ARG A 145 2.61 -9.87 -17.77
C ARG A 145 1.09 -9.69 -17.77
N HIS A 146 0.62 -8.45 -17.64
CA HIS A 146 -0.79 -8.09 -17.48
C HIS A 146 -1.40 -7.41 -18.72
N ARG A 147 -0.73 -7.44 -19.87
CA ARG A 147 -1.17 -6.78 -21.11
C ARG A 147 -2.63 -7.05 -21.46
N SER A 148 -3.05 -8.32 -21.41
CA SER A 148 -4.42 -8.68 -21.78
C SER A 148 -5.48 -8.08 -20.85
N ASP A 149 -5.14 -7.84 -19.58
CA ASP A 149 -6.08 -7.29 -18.61
C ASP A 149 -6.12 -5.76 -18.71
N LEU A 150 -4.97 -5.14 -18.98
CA LEU A 150 -4.85 -3.73 -19.35
C LEU A 150 -5.64 -3.38 -20.62
N GLU A 151 -5.51 -4.20 -21.68
CA GLU A 151 -6.25 -4.00 -22.94
C GLU A 151 -7.77 -4.08 -22.72
N LYS A 152 -8.23 -5.03 -21.89
CA LYS A 152 -9.65 -5.14 -21.53
C LYS A 152 -10.11 -3.90 -20.76
N ALA A 153 -9.34 -3.48 -19.76
CA ALA A 153 -9.67 -2.31 -18.94
C ALA A 153 -9.73 -1.02 -19.78
N ALA A 154 -8.82 -0.84 -20.74
CA ALA A 154 -8.82 0.31 -21.65
C ALA A 154 -10.00 0.30 -22.66
N SER A 155 -10.61 -0.86 -22.88
CA SER A 155 -11.75 -1.03 -23.80
C SER A 155 -13.13 -0.99 -23.10
N ALA A 156 -13.14 -0.92 -21.76
CA ALA A 156 -14.34 -0.90 -20.93
C ALA A 156 -14.84 0.54 -20.71
#